data_AF-A0A9E1W7X3-F1
#
_entry.id   AF-A0A9E1W7X3-F1
#
_cell.length_a   1.000
_cell.length_b   1.000
_cell.length_c   1.000
_cell.angle_alpha   90.00
_cell.angle_beta   90.00
_cell.angle_gamma   90.00
#
_symmetry.space_group_name_H-M   'P 1'
#
loop_
_entity.id
_entity.type
_entity.pdbx_description
1 polymer ?
#
loop_
_entity_poly.entity_id
_entity_poly.type
_entity_poly.pdbx_seq_one_letter_code
_entity_poly.pdbx_strand_id
1 'polypeptide(L)'
;CVGIRSPGLAPDPVNLLGGKEDVVFPQFLKCGQELVEIGAEAICLGSTTMHEAHAFLSEQLPVPVINPGPLTYKLAETVLGMGLSHSRKAYPPPSYLKLNLTHAMMDGGAAYDGED
;
A
#
# COMPACT_ATOMS: atom_id res chain seq x y z
N CYS A 1 -14.00 8.23 -14.08
CA CYS A 1 -14.57 6.96 -13.58
C CYS A 1 -13.70 6.45 -12.42
N VAL A 2 -14.24 5.68 -11.46
CA VAL A 2 -13.43 5.02 -10.40
C VAL A 2 -13.65 3.52 -10.50
N GLY A 3 -12.57 2.74 -10.53
CA GLY A 3 -12.64 1.29 -10.61
C GLY A 3 -11.43 0.65 -9.92
N ILE A 4 -11.60 -0.61 -9.55
CA ILE A 4 -10.52 -1.46 -9.01
C ILE A 4 -10.39 -2.66 -9.95
N ARG A 5 -9.15 -3.08 -10.20
CA ARG A 5 -8.82 -4.33 -10.88
C ARG A 5 -7.79 -5.08 -10.06
N SER A 6 -8.06 -6.36 -9.86
CA SER A 6 -7.13 -7.30 -9.25
C SER A 6 -6.75 -8.34 -10.31
N PRO A 7 -5.46 -8.66 -10.45
CA PRO A 7 -5.03 -9.73 -11.36
C PRO A 7 -5.39 -11.13 -10.84
N GLY A 8 -6.02 -11.26 -9.66
CA GLY A 8 -6.35 -12.55 -9.07
C GLY A 8 -5.15 -13.33 -8.55
N LEU A 9 -4.01 -12.66 -8.35
CA LEU A 9 -2.80 -13.25 -7.79
C LEU A 9 -2.93 -13.39 -6.27
N ALA A 10 -2.47 -14.53 -5.75
CA ALA A 10 -2.35 -14.71 -4.31
C ALA A 10 -1.33 -13.71 -3.73
N PRO A 11 -1.63 -13.06 -2.59
CA PRO A 11 -0.69 -12.15 -1.94
C PRO A 11 0.48 -12.94 -1.36
N ASP A 12 1.67 -12.78 -1.94
CA ASP A 12 2.93 -13.33 -1.43
C ASP A 12 3.93 -12.19 -1.20
N PRO A 13 3.97 -11.55 -0.02
CA PRO A 13 4.84 -10.38 0.21
C PRO A 13 6.33 -10.68 0.06
N VAL A 14 6.75 -11.95 0.06
CA VAL A 14 8.15 -12.37 -0.09
C VAL A 14 8.49 -12.68 -1.55
N ASN A 15 7.61 -13.39 -2.27
CA ASN A 15 7.87 -13.85 -3.63
C ASN A 15 6.96 -13.26 -4.71
N LEU A 16 6.16 -12.22 -4.42
CA LEU A 16 5.23 -11.62 -5.40
C LEU A 16 5.96 -11.25 -6.70
N LEU A 17 7.20 -10.80 -6.56
CA LEU A 17 8.06 -10.33 -7.65
C LEU A 17 9.41 -11.06 -7.71
N GLY A 18 9.66 -12.05 -6.85
CA GLY A 18 10.92 -12.81 -6.76
C GLY A 18 11.23 -13.64 -8.02
N GLY A 19 11.59 -12.98 -9.11
CA GLY A 19 11.90 -13.56 -10.41
C GLY A 19 10.68 -13.92 -11.28
N LYS A 20 9.47 -13.42 -10.96
CA LYS A 20 8.22 -13.73 -11.70
C LYS A 20 7.66 -12.53 -12.47
N GLU A 21 8.45 -11.48 -12.65
CA GLU A 21 8.04 -10.23 -13.31
C GLU A 21 7.43 -10.48 -14.69
N ASP A 22 8.05 -11.34 -15.49
CA ASP A 22 7.58 -11.70 -16.84
C ASP A 22 6.15 -12.27 -16.87
N VAL A 23 5.70 -12.88 -15.77
CA VAL A 23 4.34 -13.46 -15.65
C VAL A 23 3.38 -12.46 -15.00
N VAL A 24 3.85 -11.69 -14.03
CA VAL A 24 3.02 -10.85 -13.17
C VAL A 24 2.76 -9.48 -13.82
N PHE A 25 3.77 -8.88 -14.43
CA PHE A 25 3.67 -7.55 -15.04
C PHE A 25 2.66 -7.46 -16.18
N PRO A 26 2.55 -8.44 -17.10
CA PRO A 26 1.51 -8.41 -18.13
C PRO A 26 0.08 -8.43 -17.55
N GLN A 27 -0.12 -9.11 -16.42
CA GLN A 27 -1.44 -9.15 -15.76
C GLN A 27 -1.78 -7.79 -15.13
N PHE A 28 -0.81 -7.11 -14.53
CA PHE A 28 -0.98 -5.74 -14.06
C PHE A 28 -1.25 -4.76 -15.21
N LEU A 29 -0.54 -4.90 -16.33
CA LEU A 29 -0.76 -4.07 -17.51
C LEU A 29 -2.18 -4.22 -18.04
N LYS A 30 -2.67 -5.46 -18.17
CA LYS A 30 -4.05 -5.74 -18.56
C LYS A 30 -5.06 -5.05 -17.63
N CYS A 31 -4.86 -5.17 -16.32
CA CYS A 31 -5.71 -4.49 -15.33
C CYS A 31 -5.70 -2.96 -15.52
N GLY A 32 -4.53 -2.37 -15.80
CA GLY A 32 -4.39 -0.94 -16.08
C GLY A 32 -5.09 -0.52 -17.37
N GLN A 33 -4.94 -1.30 -18.45
CA GLN A 33 -5.59 -1.04 -19.73
C GLN A 33 -7.11 -1.08 -19.61
N GLU A 34 -7.67 -2.09 -18.93
CA GLU A 34 -9.11 -2.16 -18.67
C GLU A 34 -9.63 -0.94 -17.89
N LEU A 35 -8.83 -0.37 -16.98
CA LEU A 35 -9.18 0.85 -16.26
C LEU A 35 -9.13 2.09 -17.16
N VAL A 36 -8.13 2.18 -18.04
CA VAL A 36 -8.00 3.27 -19.02
C VAL A 36 -9.17 3.23 -20.00
N GLU A 37 -9.57 2.05 -20.49
CA GLU A 37 -10.71 1.87 -21.41
C GLU A 37 -12.03 2.38 -20.84
N ILE A 38 -12.23 2.26 -19.52
CA ILE A 38 -13.42 2.80 -18.84
C ILE A 38 -13.26 4.27 -18.38
N GLY A 39 -12.19 4.94 -18.81
CA GLY A 39 -11.95 6.37 -18.58
C GLY A 39 -11.25 6.69 -17.25
N ALA A 40 -10.27 5.89 -16.83
CA ALA A 40 -9.32 6.28 -15.78
C ALA A 40 -8.27 7.23 -16.36
N GLU A 41 -8.05 8.37 -15.70
CA GLU A 41 -7.05 9.39 -16.08
C GLU A 41 -5.76 9.31 -15.23
N ALA A 42 -5.75 8.42 -14.23
CA ALA A 42 -4.58 8.05 -13.44
C ALA A 42 -4.81 6.66 -12.83
N ILE A 43 -3.73 5.94 -12.56
CA ILE A 43 -3.76 4.61 -11.94
C ILE A 43 -2.95 4.65 -10.65
N CYS A 44 -3.52 4.18 -9.53
CA CYS A 44 -2.79 4.02 -8.27
C CYS A 44 -2.51 2.53 -8.01
N LEU A 45 -1.26 2.19 -7.70
CA LEU A 45 -0.92 0.81 -7.36
C LEU A 45 -1.61 0.41 -6.04
N GLY A 46 -2.27 -0.74 -6.03
CA GLY A 46 -3.08 -1.20 -4.90
C GLY A 46 -2.29 -1.79 -3.73
N SER A 47 -0.98 -2.02 -3.89
CA SER A 47 -0.10 -2.55 -2.85
C SER A 47 1.28 -1.91 -2.92
N THR A 48 1.88 -1.62 -1.77
CA THR A 48 3.26 -1.11 -1.68
C THR A 48 4.30 -2.15 -2.12
N THR A 49 3.93 -3.43 -2.14
CA THR A 49 4.79 -4.50 -2.68
C THR A 49 4.89 -4.48 -4.21
N MET A 50 4.08 -3.70 -4.92
CA MET A 50 4.10 -3.58 -6.39
C MET A 50 5.11 -2.54 -6.90
N HIS A 51 6.05 -2.09 -6.07
CA HIS A 51 6.94 -0.97 -6.39
C HIS A 51 7.79 -1.18 -7.66
N GLU A 52 8.24 -2.39 -7.96
CA GLU A 52 9.01 -2.70 -9.18
C GLU A 52 8.13 -2.62 -10.44
N ALA A 53 6.82 -2.88 -10.32
CA ALA A 53 5.88 -2.75 -11.43
C ALA A 53 5.63 -1.28 -11.83
N HIS A 54 5.94 -0.31 -10.97
CA HIS A 54 5.67 1.10 -11.24
C HIS A 54 6.35 1.58 -12.53
N ALA A 55 7.65 1.33 -12.69
CA ALA A 55 8.41 1.79 -13.84
C ALA A 55 7.87 1.16 -15.14
N PHE A 56 7.71 -0.16 -15.14
CA PHE A 56 7.15 -0.92 -16.26
C PHE A 56 5.76 -0.43 -16.69
N LEU A 57 4.86 -0.20 -15.72
CA LEU A 57 3.49 0.26 -16.01
C LEU A 57 3.46 1.73 -16.47
N SER A 58 4.33 2.58 -15.91
CA SER A 58 4.42 3.99 -16.30
C SER A 58 4.88 4.18 -17.74
N GLU A 59 5.73 3.29 -18.25
CA GLU A 59 6.21 3.33 -19.64
C GLU A 59 5.14 2.87 -20.65
N GLN A 60 4.18 2.04 -20.22
CA GLN A 60 3.23 1.38 -21.13
C GLN A 60 1.81 1.91 -21.07
N LEU A 61 1.40 2.49 -19.95
CA LEU A 61 0.07 3.07 -19.81
C LEU A 61 0.09 4.53 -20.27
N PRO A 62 -0.95 5.00 -20.98
CA PRO A 62 -1.02 6.37 -21.48
C PRO A 62 -1.38 7.39 -20.38
N VAL A 63 -1.54 6.96 -19.13
CA VAL A 63 -1.95 7.78 -17.99
C VAL A 63 -0.94 7.66 -16.85
N PRO A 64 -0.81 8.67 -15.99
CA PRO A 64 0.10 8.61 -14.85
C PRO A 64 -0.18 7.42 -13.94
N VAL A 65 0.88 6.69 -13.60
CA VAL A 65 0.85 5.64 -12.58
C VAL A 65 1.41 6.22 -11.28
N ILE A 66 0.72 5.98 -10.18
CA ILE A 66 1.02 6.52 -8.85
C ILE A 66 1.49 5.36 -7.97
N ASN A 67 2.73 5.46 -7.49
CA ASN A 67 3.23 4.60 -6.42
C ASN A 67 2.86 5.19 -5.04
N PRO A 68 2.02 4.53 -4.23
CA PRO A 68 1.60 5.06 -2.94
C PRO A 68 2.75 5.19 -1.93
N GLY A 69 3.81 4.36 -2.03
CA GLY A 69 4.96 4.41 -1.13
C GLY A 69 5.65 5.79 -1.15
N PRO A 70 6.30 6.19 -2.26
CA PRO A 70 6.91 7.51 -2.41
C PRO A 70 5.92 8.67 -2.21
N LEU A 71 4.68 8.52 -2.66
CA LEU A 71 3.64 9.55 -2.48
C LEU A 71 3.41 9.88 -1.00
N THR A 72 3.30 8.86 -0.14
CA THR A 72 3.03 9.08 1.29
C THR A 72 4.13 9.88 2.00
N TYR A 73 5.40 9.69 1.62
CA TYR A 73 6.49 10.50 2.16
C TYR A 73 6.36 11.97 1.77
N LYS A 74 6.00 12.26 0.51
CA LYS A 74 5.79 13.64 0.05
C LYS A 74 4.58 14.30 0.70
N LEU A 75 3.51 13.54 0.94
CA LEU A 75 2.37 14.04 1.70
C LEU A 75 2.76 14.34 3.16
N ALA A 76 3.53 13.45 3.80
CA ALA A 76 4.01 13.66 5.17
C ALA A 76 4.91 14.91 5.27
N GLU A 77 5.89 15.06 4.37
CA GLU A 77 6.75 16.26 4.27
C GLU A 77 5.92 17.55 4.12
N THR A 78 4.89 17.52 3.27
CA THR A 78 4.01 18.68 3.03
C THR A 78 3.25 19.07 4.29
N VAL A 79 2.60 18.10 4.95
CA VAL A 79 1.83 18.33 6.18
C VAL A 79 2.72 18.85 7.31
N LEU A 80 3.91 18.27 7.48
CA LEU A 80 4.89 18.71 8.46
C LEU A 80 5.42 20.11 8.15
N GLY A 81 5.73 20.41 6.88
CA GLY A 81 6.21 21.73 6.44
C GLY A 81 5.19 22.84 6.66
N MET A 82 3.89 22.51 6.65
CA MET A 82 2.82 23.44 6.98
C MET A 82 2.54 23.56 8.49
N GLY A 83 3.24 22.80 9.35
CA GLY A 83 2.97 22.75 10.78
C GLY A 83 1.61 22.14 11.14
N LEU A 84 1.07 21.29 10.26
CA LEU A 84 -0.24 20.65 10.45
C LEU A 84 -0.09 19.28 11.13
N SER A 85 -1.18 18.86 11.80
CA SER A 85 -1.31 17.54 12.41
C SER A 85 -2.77 17.06 12.33
N HIS A 86 -3.02 15.82 12.74
CA HIS A 86 -4.37 15.26 12.75
C HIS A 86 -5.30 16.09 13.65
N SER A 87 -6.48 16.43 13.12
CA SER A 87 -7.51 17.12 13.89
C SER A 87 -8.01 16.23 15.03
N ARG A 88 -7.89 16.67 16.29
CA ARG A 88 -8.45 15.96 17.45
C ARG A 88 -9.98 15.95 17.50
N LYS A 89 -10.64 16.79 16.68
CA LYS A 89 -12.10 16.77 16.52
C LYS A 89 -12.54 15.64 15.59
N ALA A 90 -11.82 15.41 14.49
CA ALA A 90 -12.11 14.31 13.56
C ALA A 90 -11.53 12.96 14.03
N TYR A 91 -10.37 13.01 14.69
CA TYR A 91 -9.65 11.87 15.24
C TYR A 91 -9.48 12.06 16.76
N PRO A 92 -10.55 11.90 17.56
CA PRO A 92 -10.45 11.98 19.01
C PRO A 92 -9.53 10.88 19.56
N PRO A 93 -8.90 11.11 20.72
CA PRO A 93 -8.15 10.05 21.38
C PRO A 93 -9.07 8.85 21.67
N PRO A 94 -8.54 7.62 21.65
CA PRO A 94 -9.34 6.44 21.96
C PRO A 94 -9.94 6.55 23.37
N SER A 95 -11.19 6.13 23.52
CA SER A 95 -11.94 6.24 24.78
C SER A 95 -11.31 5.46 25.95
N TYR A 96 -10.51 4.44 25.63
CA TYR A 96 -9.75 3.67 26.59
C TYR A 96 -8.41 3.28 25.95
N LEU A 97 -7.34 3.36 26.74
CA LEU A 97 -6.03 2.85 26.38
C LEU A 97 -5.79 1.55 27.14
N LYS A 98 -5.62 0.43 26.44
CA LYS A 98 -5.33 -0.88 27.07
C LYS A 98 -3.82 -1.09 27.27
N LEU A 99 -3.11 -0.07 27.75
CA LEU A 99 -1.64 -0.12 27.88
C LEU A 99 -1.18 -1.28 28.76
N ASN A 100 -1.87 -1.52 29.90
CA ASN A 100 -1.54 -2.65 30.78
C ASN A 100 -1.69 -4.00 30.08
N LEU A 101 -2.69 -4.16 29.21
CA LEU A 101 -2.85 -5.37 28.41
C LEU A 101 -1.72 -5.48 27.38
N THR A 102 -1.41 -4.38 26.69
CA THR A 102 -0.30 -4.36 25.72
C THR A 102 1.02 -4.72 26.40
N HIS A 103 1.31 -4.17 27.58
CA HIS A 103 2.51 -4.50 28.35
C HIS A 103 2.51 -5.99 28.76
N ALA A 104 1.40 -6.49 29.31
CA ALA A 104 1.31 -7.90 29.69
C ALA A 104 1.49 -8.85 28.51
N MET A 105 0.98 -8.50 27.31
CA MET A 105 1.20 -9.27 26.08
C MET A 105 2.67 -9.25 25.67
N MET A 106 3.34 -8.10 25.75
CA MET A 106 4.76 -7.97 25.40
C MET A 106 5.67 -8.70 26.40
N ASP A 107 5.40 -8.58 27.70
CA ASP A 107 6.14 -9.28 28.76
C ASP A 107 5.97 -10.79 28.64
N GLY A 108 4.75 -11.26 28.38
CA GLY A 108 4.47 -12.68 28.13
C GLY A 108 5.18 -13.20 26.88
N GLY A 109 5.19 -12.44 25.79
CA GLY A 109 5.95 -12.79 24.59
C GLY A 109 7.46 -12.79 24.80
N ALA A 110 7.99 -11.90 25.63
CA ALA A 110 9.41 -11.87 25.99
C ALA A 110 9.82 -13.04 26.92
N ALA A 111 8.88 -13.55 27.71
CA ALA A 111 9.09 -14.70 28.59
C ALA A 111 8.83 -16.05 27.89
N TYR A 112 8.26 -16.06 26.68
CA TYR A 112 7.99 -17.26 25.90
C TYR A 112 9.30 -17.85 25.35
N ASP A 113 9.56 -19.11 25.65
CA ASP A 113 10.78 -19.85 25.31
C ASP A 113 10.69 -20.63 24.00
N GLY A 114 9.59 -20.53 23.26
CA GLY A 114 9.49 -20.96 21.87
C GLY A 114 8.99 -22.39 21.63
N GLU A 115 8.38 -23.04 22.63
CA GLU A 115 7.64 -24.29 22.40
C GLU A 115 6.13 -24.01 22.33
N ASP A 116 5.55 -24.27 21.15
CA ASP A 116 4.10 -24.12 20.87
C ASP A 116 3.21 -25.07 21.68
#